data_AF-A0A2T5P661-F1
#
_entry.id   AF-A0A2T5P661-F1
#
_cell.length_a   1.000
_cell.length_b   1.000
_cell.length_c   1.000
_cell.angle_alpha   90.00
_cell.angle_beta   90.00
_cell.angle_gamma   90.00
#
_symmetry.space_group_name_H-M   'P 1'
#
loop_
_entity.id
_entity.type
_entity.pdbx_description
1 polymer ?
#
loop_
_entity_poly.entity_id
_entity_poly.type
_entity_poly.pdbx_seq_one_letter_code
_entity_poly.pdbx_strand_id
1 'polypeptide(L)'
;MLWFKRVLGFAVALALALATLVFVLENQMPSTLAFLGFQSAELPVAVFLVMFFVAGGLLGLLLGLLVYSRLKLRLRNLEARLRRLDDERKQLHLQLSERDVSAA
;
A
#
# COMPACT_ATOMS: atom_id res chain seq x y z
N MET A 1 -22.17 -2.86 7.96
CA MET A 1 -21.24 -3.53 7.01
C MET A 1 -19.75 -3.49 7.41
N LEU A 2 -19.36 -2.90 8.55
CA LEU A 2 -17.96 -2.91 9.05
C LEU A 2 -17.69 -4.11 9.99
N TRP A 3 -18.66 -4.50 10.80
CA TRP A 3 -18.57 -5.65 11.70
C TRP A 3 -18.33 -6.96 10.94
N PHE A 4 -19.09 -7.24 9.87
CA PHE A 4 -18.88 -8.43 9.04
C PHE A 4 -17.46 -8.47 8.41
N LYS A 5 -16.96 -7.34 7.90
CA LYS A 5 -15.59 -7.25 7.35
C LYS A 5 -14.54 -7.50 8.41
N ARG A 6 -14.74 -7.00 9.64
CA ARG A 6 -13.84 -7.24 10.78
C ARG A 6 -13.87 -8.70 11.20
N VAL A 7 -15.05 -9.29 11.37
CA VAL A 7 -15.21 -10.70 11.74
C VAL A 7 -14.59 -11.61 10.69
N LEU A 8 -14.85 -11.36 9.41
CA LEU A 8 -14.25 -12.11 8.32
C LEU A 8 -12.73 -11.96 8.31
N GLY A 9 -12.21 -10.75 8.53
CA GLY A 9 -10.78 -10.50 8.66
C GLY A 9 -10.14 -11.26 9.83
N PHE A 10 -10.79 -11.25 11.01
CA PHE A 10 -10.36 -12.02 12.17
C PHE A 10 -10.40 -13.53 11.90
N ALA A 11 -11.45 -14.02 11.24
CA ALA A 11 -11.57 -15.44 10.89
C ALA A 11 -10.48 -15.88 9.92
N VAL A 12 -10.18 -15.08 8.90
CA VAL A 12 -9.07 -15.33 7.96
C VAL A 12 -7.72 -15.30 8.68
N ALA A 13 -7.49 -14.31 9.55
CA ALA A 13 -6.26 -14.22 10.34
C ALA A 13 -6.09 -15.43 11.28
N LEU A 14 -7.18 -15.88 11.92
CA LEU A 14 -7.16 -17.06 12.78
C LEU A 14 -6.90 -18.33 11.97
N ALA A 15 -7.55 -18.50 10.83
CA ALA A 15 -7.34 -19.64 9.94
C ALA A 15 -5.88 -19.69 9.44
N LEU A 16 -5.31 -18.54 9.05
CA LEU A 16 -3.90 -18.44 8.69
C LEU A 16 -2.99 -18.80 9.85
N ALA A 17 -3.24 -18.28 11.06
CA ALA A 17 -2.45 -18.60 12.24
C ALA A 17 -2.47 -20.10 12.57
N LEU A 18 -3.65 -20.74 12.50
CA LEU A 18 -3.79 -22.18 12.70
C LEU A 18 -3.08 -22.99 11.60
N ALA A 19 -3.21 -22.58 10.34
CA ALA A 19 -2.51 -23.22 9.23
C ALA A 19 -0.98 -23.10 9.40
N THR A 20 -0.48 -21.93 9.81
CA THR A 20 0.94 -21.73 10.12
C THR A 20 1.39 -22.61 11.28
N LEU A 21 0.58 -22.75 12.33
CA LEU A 21 0.90 -23.61 13.47
C LEU A 21 1.04 -25.07 13.04
N VAL A 22 0.05 -25.60 12.32
CA VAL A 22 0.09 -26.97 11.77
C VAL A 22 1.30 -27.14 10.85
N PHE A 23 1.55 -26.18 9.97
CA PHE A 23 2.70 -26.22 9.08
C PHE A 23 4.03 -26.30 9.84
N VAL A 24 4.22 -25.48 10.87
CA VAL A 24 5.42 -25.50 11.72
C VAL A 24 5.56 -26.85 12.43
N LEU A 25 4.45 -27.40 12.94
CA LEU A 25 4.46 -28.66 13.67
C LEU A 25 4.77 -29.87 12.76
N GLU A 26 4.21 -29.91 11.56
CA GLU A 26 4.44 -30.98 10.59
C GLU A 26 5.84 -30.90 9.96
N ASN A 27 6.41 -29.69 9.84
CA ASN A 27 7.68 -29.45 9.15
C ASN A 27 8.80 -29.07 10.13
N GLN A 28 8.94 -29.80 11.24
CA GLN A 28 10.01 -29.60 12.24
C GLN A 28 11.38 -30.14 11.79
N MET A 29 11.42 -30.96 10.74
CA MET A 29 12.67 -31.57 10.29
C MET A 29 13.67 -30.50 9.82
N PRO A 30 14.97 -30.62 10.18
CA PRO A 30 16.00 -29.71 9.72
C PRO A 30 16.12 -29.74 8.20
N SER A 31 16.21 -28.56 7.59
CA SER A 31 16.35 -28.39 6.15
C SER A 31 17.44 -27.38 5.82
N THR A 32 18.11 -27.59 4.69
CA THR A 32 19.08 -26.63 4.14
C THR A 32 18.54 -26.04 2.85
N LEU A 33 18.71 -24.73 2.67
CA LEU A 33 18.45 -24.04 1.42
C LEU A 33 19.77 -23.85 0.68
N ALA A 34 19.82 -24.35 -0.54
CA ALA A 34 20.89 -24.05 -1.48
C ALA A 34 20.38 -23.00 -2.48
N PHE A 35 21.03 -21.84 -2.53
CA PHE A 35 20.66 -20.77 -3.46
C PHE A 35 21.90 -20.01 -3.93
N LEU A 36 22.05 -19.83 -5.25
CA LEU A 36 23.19 -19.12 -5.87
C LEU A 36 24.58 -19.59 -5.38
N GLY A 37 24.73 -20.90 -5.12
CA GLY A 37 25.98 -21.48 -4.61
C GLY A 37 26.20 -21.32 -3.10
N PHE A 38 25.32 -20.61 -2.39
CA PHE A 38 25.33 -20.52 -0.94
C PHE A 38 24.44 -21.62 -0.33
N GLN A 39 24.88 -22.17 0.81
CA GLN A 39 24.06 -23.02 1.66
C GLN A 39 23.72 -22.29 2.95
N SER A 40 22.45 -22.37 3.35
CA SER A 40 22.00 -21.88 4.64
C SER A 40 22.40 -22.81 5.78
N ALA A 41 22.27 -22.34 7.01
CA ALA A 41 22.25 -23.21 8.19
C ALA A 41 21.08 -24.20 8.12
N GLU A 42 21.20 -25.31 8.86
CA GLU A 42 20.12 -26.27 9.05
C GLU A 42 19.05 -25.69 9.97
N LEU A 43 17.92 -25.29 9.38
CA LEU A 43 16.76 -24.78 10.10
C LEU A 43 15.49 -25.46 9.59
N PRO A 44 14.43 -25.57 10.41
CA PRO A 44 13.14 -26.00 9.92
C PRO A 44 12.64 -25.09 8.80
N VAL A 45 12.00 -25.66 7.77
CA VAL A 45 11.50 -24.94 6.58
C VAL A 45 10.64 -23.73 6.97
N ALA A 46 9.87 -23.86 8.06
CA ALA A 46 9.02 -22.79 8.56
C ALA A 46 9.78 -21.52 8.96
N VAL A 47 11.01 -21.64 9.49
CA VAL A 47 11.81 -20.48 9.88
C VAL A 47 12.16 -19.65 8.65
N PHE A 48 12.56 -20.30 7.56
CA PHE A 48 12.84 -19.62 6.30
C PHE A 48 11.60 -18.93 5.73
N LEU A 49 10.48 -19.64 5.68
CA LEU A 49 9.22 -19.07 5.16
C LEU A 49 8.77 -17.85 5.95
N VAL A 50 8.84 -17.89 7.27
CA VAL A 50 8.51 -16.73 8.13
C VAL A 50 9.47 -15.58 7.87
N MET A 51 10.78 -15.84 7.76
CA MET A 51 11.76 -14.78 7.45
C MET A 51 11.48 -14.12 6.10
N PHE A 52 11.25 -14.90 5.04
CA PHE A 52 10.94 -14.35 3.71
C PHE A 52 9.60 -13.65 3.67
N PHE A 53 8.59 -14.16 4.39
CA PHE A 53 7.29 -13.50 4.52
C PHE A 53 7.42 -12.13 5.19
N VAL A 54 8.12 -12.05 6.32
CA VAL A 54 8.36 -10.80 7.03
C VAL A 54 9.20 -9.85 6.18
N ALA A 55 10.28 -10.32 5.56
CA ALA A 55 11.11 -9.51 4.68
C ALA A 55 10.33 -8.98 3.47
N GLY A 56 9.54 -9.83 2.82
CA GLY A 56 8.66 -9.45 1.71
C GLY A 56 7.59 -8.44 2.14
N GLY A 57 7.00 -8.62 3.32
CA GLY A 57 6.04 -7.66 3.89
C GLY A 57 6.67 -6.29 4.17
N LEU A 58 7.86 -6.27 4.76
CA LEU A 58 8.62 -5.03 4.99
C LEU A 58 8.99 -4.35 3.68
N LEU A 59 9.50 -5.09 2.69
CA LEU A 59 9.78 -4.57 1.36
C LEU A 59 8.52 -4.01 0.69
N GLY A 60 7.40 -4.73 0.79
CA GLY A 60 6.10 -4.28 0.29
C GLY A 60 5.64 -2.98 0.95
N LEU A 61 5.80 -2.85 2.27
CA LEU A 61 5.49 -1.61 3.00
C LEU A 61 6.36 -0.45 2.53
N LEU A 62 7.68 -0.67 2.40
CA LEU A 62 8.62 0.35 1.94
C LEU A 62 8.28 0.83 0.52
N LEU A 63 8.06 -0.10 -0.42
CA LEU A 63 7.64 0.23 -1.78
C LEU A 63 6.29 0.94 -1.80
N GLY A 64 5.34 0.49 -0.98
CA GLY A 64 4.02 1.12 -0.83
C GLY A 64 4.12 2.57 -0.35
N LEU A 65 4.99 2.86 0.63
CA LEU A 65 5.25 4.21 1.12
C LEU A 65 5.84 5.11 0.03
N LEU A 66 6.75 4.59 -0.79
CA LEU A 66 7.31 5.34 -1.93
C LEU A 66 6.24 5.70 -2.97
N VAL A 67 5.41 4.73 -3.35
CA VAL A 67 4.30 4.93 -4.29
C VAL A 67 3.30 5.94 -3.73
N TYR A 68 2.89 5.77 -2.48
CA TYR A 68 1.96 6.66 -1.79
C TYR A 68 2.48 8.10 -1.73
N SER A 69 3.77 8.27 -1.42
CA SER A 69 4.40 9.60 -1.36
C SER A 69 4.41 10.29 -2.72
N ARG A 70 4.73 9.55 -3.80
CA ARG A 70 4.64 10.08 -5.16
C ARG A 70 3.22 10.47 -5.54
N LEU A 71 2.24 9.64 -5.18
CA LEU A 71 0.83 9.91 -5.47
C LEU A 71 0.35 11.15 -4.72
N LYS A 72 0.72 11.29 -3.44
CA LYS A 72 0.40 12.46 -2.61
C LYS A 72 0.98 13.76 -3.19
N LEU A 73 2.21 13.73 -3.68
CA LEU A 73 2.82 14.89 -4.35
C LEU A 73 2.08 15.27 -5.64
N ARG A 74 1.72 14.28 -6.45
CA ARG A 74 0.91 14.51 -7.67
C ARG A 74 -0.45 15.11 -7.33
N LEU A 75 -1.09 14.61 -6.27
CA LEU A 75 -2.38 15.11 -5.80
C LEU A 75 -2.29 16.59 -5.41
N ARG A 76 -1.27 16.96 -4.62
CA ARG A 76 -1.02 18.36 -4.23
C ARG A 76 -0.79 19.28 -5.44
N ASN A 77 -0.02 18.82 -6.43
CA ASN A 77 0.20 19.59 -7.65
C ASN A 77 -1.07 19.76 -8.48
N LEU A 78 -1.92 18.72 -8.52
CA LEU A 78 -3.19 18.77 -9.23
C LEU A 78 -4.16 19.74 -8.54
N GLU A 79 -4.26 19.68 -7.20
CA GLU A 79 -5.03 20.63 -6.40
C GLU A 79 -4.57 22.08 -6.61
N ALA A 80 -3.25 22.31 -6.65
CA ALA A 80 -2.71 23.65 -6.90
C ALA A 80 -3.05 24.16 -8.31
N ARG A 81 -3.09 23.28 -9.32
CA ARG A 81 -3.51 23.63 -10.68
C ARG A 81 -5.01 23.92 -10.76
N LEU A 82 -5.84 23.13 -10.10
CA LEU A 82 -7.29 23.36 -10.03
C LEU A 82 -7.61 24.73 -9.44
N ARG A 83 -6.97 25.09 -8.32
CA ARG A 83 -7.14 26.41 -7.69
C ARG A 83 -6.81 27.57 -8.65
N ARG A 84 -5.72 27.45 -9.41
CA ARG A 84 -5.34 28.47 -10.40
C ARG A 84 -6.39 28.64 -11.50
N LEU A 85 -6.93 27.52 -12.01
CA LEU A 85 -7.97 27.55 -13.04
C LEU A 85 -9.28 28.15 -12.51
N ASP A 86 -9.63 27.87 -11.24
CA ASP A 86 -10.80 28.46 -10.60
C ASP A 86 -10.66 29.99 -10.44
N ASP A 87 -9.47 30.46 -10.07
CA ASP A 87 -9.18 31.89 -9.94
C ASP A 87 -9.21 32.59 -11.32
N GLU A 88 -8.65 31.96 -12.37
CA GLU A 88 -8.70 32.47 -13.75
C GLU A 88 -10.14 32.57 -14.27
N ARG A 89 -10.96 31.53 -14.04
CA ARG A 89 -12.39 31.54 -14.38
C ARG A 89 -13.15 32.67 -13.70
N LYS A 90 -12.86 32.95 -12.43
CA LYS A 90 -13.50 34.06 -11.70
C LYS A 90 -13.14 35.41 -12.31
N GLN A 91 -11.87 35.63 -12.66
CA GLN A 91 -11.43 36.88 -13.29
C GLN A 91 -12.10 37.10 -14.64
N LEU A 92 -12.17 36.07 -15.50
CA LEU A 92 -12.85 36.16 -16.79
C LEU A 92 -14.34 36.51 -16.63
N HIS A 93 -15.01 35.94 -15.63
CA HIS A 93 -16.41 36.28 -15.34
C HIS A 93 -16.60 37.74 -14.90
N LEU A 94 -15.68 38.28 -14.09
CA LEU A 94 -15.72 39.69 -13.69
C LEU A 94 -15.48 40.62 -14.88
N GLN A 95 -14.52 40.30 -15.75
CA GLN A 95 -14.24 41.08 -16.95
C GLN A 95 -15.43 41.09 -17.92
N LEU A 96 -16.10 39.96 -18.11
CA LEU A 96 -17.31 39.90 -18.93
C LEU A 96 -18.43 40.76 -18.32
N SER A 97 -18.65 40.67 -17.01
CA SER A 97 -19.64 41.49 -16.31
C SER A 97 -19.36 42.99 -16.42
N GLU A 98 -18.09 43.42 -16.34
CA GLU A 98 -17.71 44.83 -16.50
C GLU A 98 -17.87 45.30 -17.95
N ARG A 99 -17.54 44.46 -18.94
CA ARG A 99 -17.74 44.78 -20.36
C ARG A 99 -19.21 44.93 -20.73
N ASP A 100 -20.08 44.06 -20.20
CA ASP A 100 -21.52 44.14 -20.45
C ASP A 100 -22.13 45.41 -19.83
N VAL A 101 -21.64 45.85 -18.66
CA VAL A 101 -22.06 47.11 -18.03
C VAL A 101 -21.53 48.33 -18.78
N SER A 102 -20.32 48.27 -19.34
CA SER A 102 -19.74 49.39 -20.11
C SER A 102 -20.32 49.52 -21.52
N ALA A 103 -20.96 48.47 -22.05
CA ALA A 103 -21.60 48.46 -23.36
C ALA A 103 -23.09 48.83 -23.33
N ALA A 104 -23.68 48.95 -22.14
CA ALA A 104 -25.06 49.38 -21.88
C ALA A 104 -25.12 50.88 -21.58
#